data_AF-A0A7S0LKN3-F1
#
_entry.id   AF-A0A7S0LKN3-F1
#
_cell.length_a   1.000
_cell.length_b   1.000
_cell.length_c   1.000
_cell.angle_alpha   90.00
_cell.angle_beta   90.00
_cell.angle_gamma   90.00
#
_symmetry.space_group_name_H-M   'P 1'
#
loop_
_entity.id
_entity.type
_entity.pdbx_description
1 polymer ?
#
loop_
_entity_poly.entity_id
_entity_poly.type
_entity_poly.pdbx_seq_one_letter_code
_entity_poly.pdbx_strand_id
1 'polypeptide(L)'
;AKKLPGWIRASVGYHSDDGHVFAGHGLAVAQLNLPRYGVGDVVGCGVHLPTRRVFFTHNGSLHLTPVELRAGPLYPAIGIDMHCAVSLNYGQEAFAFDPETLTNRQWRSKLLHAAALYDQVLDDDLYDSDESYQAPDDDQEAALEALFLLSEDSDEGDDSSG
;
A
#
# COMPACT_ATOMS: atom_id res chain seq x y z
N ALA A 1 14.92 -14.22 -14.75
CA ALA A 1 14.72 -12.91 -14.10
C ALA A 1 14.49 -13.12 -12.61
N LYS A 2 15.20 -12.40 -11.74
CA LYS A 2 14.85 -12.33 -10.31
C LYS A 2 13.59 -11.47 -10.21
N LYS A 3 12.56 -11.94 -9.51
CA LYS A 3 11.30 -11.21 -9.34
C LYS A 3 11.17 -10.83 -7.87
N LEU A 4 10.94 -9.54 -7.61
CA LEU A 4 10.69 -9.00 -6.27
C LEU A 4 9.19 -9.16 -5.90
N PRO A 5 8.82 -9.14 -4.60
CA PRO A 5 7.43 -9.12 -4.19
C PRO A 5 6.64 -8.02 -4.89
N GLY A 6 5.43 -8.32 -5.35
CA GLY A 6 4.62 -7.41 -6.17
C GLY A 6 4.82 -7.55 -7.69
N TRP A 7 5.89 -8.21 -8.15
CA TRP A 7 6.11 -8.50 -9.58
C TRP A 7 5.64 -9.91 -10.01
N ILE A 8 5.16 -10.72 -9.06
CA ILE A 8 4.57 -12.04 -9.32
C ILE A 8 3.10 -12.01 -8.93
N ARG A 9 2.24 -12.64 -9.74
CA ARG A 9 0.80 -12.80 -9.43
C ARG A 9 0.58 -13.23 -7.98
N ALA A 10 -0.47 -12.69 -7.37
CA ALA A 10 -0.85 -12.94 -5.97
C ALA A 10 0.22 -12.54 -4.93
N SER A 11 1.08 -11.58 -5.27
CA SER A 11 1.99 -10.94 -4.31
C SER A 11 1.85 -9.43 -4.35
N VAL A 12 2.12 -8.79 -3.22
CA VAL A 12 2.15 -7.34 -3.06
C VAL A 12 3.48 -6.98 -2.42
N GLY A 13 4.11 -5.90 -2.85
CA GLY A 13 5.42 -5.49 -2.34
C GLY A 13 5.59 -3.99 -2.35
N TYR A 14 6.38 -3.49 -1.40
CA TYR A 14 6.75 -2.09 -1.26
C TYR A 14 8.26 -1.94 -1.47
N HIS A 15 8.69 -1.20 -2.48
CA HIS A 15 10.08 -1.21 -2.97
C HIS A 15 10.84 0.02 -2.45
N SER A 16 12.12 -0.17 -2.11
CA SER A 16 12.91 0.81 -1.37
C SER A 16 13.46 1.95 -2.22
N ASP A 17 13.77 1.66 -3.48
CA ASP A 17 14.46 2.55 -4.41
C ASP A 17 13.58 3.67 -4.94
N ASP A 18 12.29 3.39 -5.14
CA ASP A 18 11.32 4.32 -5.70
C ASP A 18 10.21 4.72 -4.72
N GLY A 19 9.90 3.89 -3.74
CA GLY A 19 8.81 4.11 -2.80
C GLY A 19 7.46 3.56 -3.29
N HIS A 20 7.46 2.78 -4.37
CA HIS A 20 6.22 2.29 -4.98
C HIS A 20 5.72 0.99 -4.36
N VAL A 21 4.40 0.82 -4.37
CA VAL A 21 3.73 -0.44 -4.06
C VAL A 21 3.38 -1.16 -5.36
N PHE A 22 3.70 -2.45 -5.48
CA PHE A 22 3.41 -3.29 -6.65
C PHE A 22 2.47 -4.43 -6.28
N ALA A 23 1.51 -4.80 -7.14
CA ALA A 23 0.47 -5.79 -6.84
C ALA A 23 0.23 -6.84 -7.95
N GLY A 24 1.23 -7.67 -8.21
CA GLY A 24 1.07 -8.92 -8.95
C GLY A 24 1.18 -8.86 -10.46
N HIS A 25 1.34 -7.66 -11.03
CA HIS A 25 1.52 -7.43 -12.46
C HIS A 25 2.80 -6.62 -12.79
N GLY A 26 3.64 -6.30 -11.79
CA GLY A 26 4.91 -5.61 -12.01
C GLY A 26 4.79 -4.11 -12.29
N LEU A 27 3.58 -3.55 -12.31
CA LEU A 27 3.36 -2.10 -12.31
C LEU A 27 3.06 -1.65 -10.88
N ALA A 28 3.48 -0.43 -10.58
CA ALA A 28 3.09 0.22 -9.35
C ALA A 28 1.56 0.33 -9.32
N VAL A 29 0.99 0.16 -8.14
CA VAL A 29 -0.36 0.63 -7.83
C VAL A 29 -0.25 2.15 -7.86
N ALA A 30 -0.55 2.74 -9.01
CA ALA A 30 -0.62 4.18 -9.19
C ALA A 30 -1.38 4.76 -7.99
N GLN A 31 -0.85 5.83 -7.38
CA GLN A 31 -1.30 6.50 -6.14
C GLN A 31 -0.54 6.19 -4.84
N LEU A 32 0.40 5.23 -4.79
CA LEU A 32 1.13 4.92 -3.55
C LEU A 32 2.63 5.22 -3.68
N ASN A 33 2.96 6.52 -3.64
CA ASN A 33 4.32 7.01 -3.45
C ASN A 33 4.61 7.08 -1.95
N LEU A 34 4.94 5.94 -1.36
CA LEU A 34 5.34 5.87 0.03
C LEU A 34 6.78 6.38 0.20
N PRO A 35 7.21 6.75 1.42
CA PRO A 35 8.56 7.26 1.63
C PRO A 35 9.65 6.24 1.33
N ARG A 36 10.48 6.50 0.30
CA ARG A 36 11.69 5.70 0.03
C ARG A 36 12.45 5.42 1.33
N TYR A 37 13.00 4.22 1.42
CA TYR A 37 13.60 3.74 2.66
C TYR A 37 14.97 3.11 2.43
N GLY A 38 15.80 3.14 3.46
CA GLY A 38 17.17 2.66 3.39
C GLY A 38 17.74 2.25 4.74
N VAL A 39 19.05 2.41 4.89
CA VAL A 39 19.76 2.01 6.11
C VAL A 39 19.26 2.83 7.30
N GLY A 40 18.76 2.14 8.33
CA GLY A 40 18.27 2.74 9.57
C GLY A 40 16.75 2.88 9.66
N ASP A 41 16.04 2.77 8.53
CA ASP A 41 14.58 2.79 8.52
C ASP A 41 13.97 1.46 8.99
N VAL A 42 12.79 1.55 9.61
CA VAL A 42 11.96 0.42 9.98
C VAL A 42 10.75 0.37 9.06
N VAL A 43 10.63 -0.70 8.27
CA VAL A 43 9.49 -0.93 7.39
C VAL A 43 8.69 -2.13 7.88
N GLY A 44 7.38 -1.93 8.02
CA GLY A 44 6.44 -3.00 8.35
C GLY A 44 5.40 -3.19 7.25
N CYS A 45 4.81 -4.38 7.20
CA CYS A 45 3.67 -4.70 6.35
C CYS A 45 2.63 -5.50 7.14
N GLY A 46 1.36 -5.34 6.81
CA GLY A 46 0.30 -6.12 7.44
C GLY A 46 -0.94 -6.24 6.56
N VAL A 47 -1.88 -7.06 7.03
CA VAL A 47 -3.14 -7.32 6.34
C VAL A 47 -4.29 -7.13 7.32
N HIS A 48 -5.22 -6.24 6.99
CA HIS A 48 -6.46 -6.15 7.72
C HIS A 48 -7.36 -7.32 7.33
N LEU A 49 -7.35 -8.39 8.14
CA LEU A 49 -7.98 -9.67 7.80
C LEU A 49 -9.46 -9.59 7.36
N PRO A 50 -10.34 -8.77 7.98
CA PRO A 50 -11.74 -8.68 7.56
C PRO A 50 -11.93 -8.17 6.13
N THR A 51 -11.09 -7.22 5.67
CA THR A 51 -11.16 -6.68 4.30
C THR A 51 -10.08 -7.25 3.40
N ARG A 52 -9.18 -8.08 3.93
CA ARG A 52 -7.97 -8.61 3.28
C ARG A 52 -7.10 -7.56 2.57
N ARG A 53 -7.15 -6.31 3.03
CA ARG A 53 -6.38 -5.21 2.44
C ARG A 53 -5.00 -5.11 3.06
N VAL A 54 -4.01 -4.85 2.21
CA VAL A 54 -2.62 -4.68 2.62
C VAL A 54 -2.42 -3.25 3.13
N PHE A 55 -1.57 -3.09 4.14
CA PHE A 55 -1.02 -1.80 4.53
C PHE A 55 0.48 -1.94 4.76
N PHE A 56 1.18 -0.82 4.64
CA PHE A 56 2.60 -0.70 4.94
C PHE A 56 2.81 0.31 6.06
N THR A 57 3.98 0.28 6.67
CA THR A 57 4.40 1.26 7.67
C THR A 57 5.84 1.66 7.42
N HIS A 58 6.16 2.93 7.61
CA HIS A 58 7.52 3.47 7.54
C HIS A 58 7.79 4.23 8.84
N ASN A 59 8.79 3.78 9.60
CA ASN A 59 9.17 4.37 10.89
C ASN A 59 7.99 4.56 11.87
N GLY A 60 7.05 3.62 11.86
CA GLY A 60 5.85 3.65 12.70
C GLY A 60 4.66 4.42 12.12
N SER A 61 4.82 5.15 11.02
CA SER A 61 3.73 5.81 10.31
C SER A 61 2.98 4.83 9.41
N LEU A 62 1.64 4.86 9.46
CA LEU A 62 0.75 3.96 8.70
C LEU A 62 0.50 4.47 7.28
N HIS A 63 0.60 3.57 6.30
CA HIS A 63 0.25 3.80 4.91
C HIS A 63 -0.75 2.75 4.43
N LEU A 64 -1.97 3.18 4.14
CA LEU A 64 -3.04 2.33 3.64
C LEU A 64 -2.85 2.06 2.15
N THR A 65 -3.27 0.87 1.70
CA THR A 65 -3.32 0.57 0.27
C THR A 65 -4.73 0.12 -0.13
N PRO A 66 -5.19 0.42 -1.35
CA PRO A 66 -6.45 -0.12 -1.84
C PRO A 66 -6.31 -1.58 -2.30
N VAL A 67 -5.13 -2.20 -2.14
CA VAL A 67 -4.87 -3.55 -2.65
C VAL A 67 -5.53 -4.59 -1.75
N GLU A 68 -6.48 -5.32 -2.33
CA GLU A 68 -7.13 -6.47 -1.70
C GLU A 68 -6.50 -7.78 -2.12
N LEU A 69 -6.14 -8.63 -1.15
CA LEU A 69 -5.57 -9.94 -1.40
C LEU A 69 -6.67 -10.99 -1.57
N ARG A 70 -6.57 -11.79 -2.63
CA ARG A 70 -7.44 -12.97 -2.84
C ARG A 70 -7.45 -13.89 -1.62
N ALA A 71 -8.57 -14.59 -1.45
CA ALA A 71 -8.73 -15.59 -0.39
C ALA A 71 -7.65 -16.69 -0.49
N GLY A 72 -7.07 -17.07 0.64
CA GLY A 72 -6.00 -18.06 0.71
C GLY A 72 -4.95 -17.75 1.78
N PRO A 73 -4.00 -18.68 1.99
CA PRO A 73 -2.87 -18.46 2.89
C PRO A 73 -1.96 -17.35 2.36
N LEU A 74 -1.43 -16.54 3.28
CA LEU A 74 -0.49 -15.46 2.98
C LEU A 74 0.82 -15.73 3.71
N TYR A 75 1.92 -15.39 3.07
CA TYR A 75 3.27 -15.57 3.60
C TYR A 75 4.05 -14.26 3.51
N PRO A 76 4.76 -13.84 4.57
CA PRO A 76 5.67 -12.71 4.46
C PRO A 76 6.79 -13.04 3.48
N ALA A 77 7.18 -12.07 2.66
CA ALA A 77 8.22 -12.24 1.64
C ALA A 77 9.12 -11.00 1.59
N ILE A 78 10.41 -11.24 1.36
CA ILE A 78 11.42 -10.20 1.21
C ILE A 78 12.23 -10.49 -0.04
N GLY A 79 12.36 -9.47 -0.90
CA GLY A 79 13.24 -9.50 -2.06
C GLY A 79 14.39 -8.53 -1.84
N ILE A 80 15.62 -8.95 -2.18
CA ILE A 80 16.83 -8.14 -2.05
C ILE A 80 17.55 -8.15 -3.40
N ASP A 81 17.79 -6.97 -3.96
CA ASP A 81 18.56 -6.78 -5.20
C ASP A 81 19.83 -5.93 -5.01
N MET A 82 20.21 -5.66 -3.75
CA MET A 82 21.43 -4.93 -3.40
C MET A 82 22.20 -5.64 -2.29
N HIS A 83 23.46 -5.27 -2.08
CA HIS A 83 24.27 -5.76 -0.97
C HIS A 83 23.85 -5.07 0.34
N CYS A 84 22.80 -5.58 0.99
CA CYS A 84 22.33 -5.09 2.28
C CYS A 84 22.06 -6.24 3.27
N ALA A 85 21.97 -5.88 4.55
CA ALA A 85 21.49 -6.76 5.61
C ALA A 85 20.14 -6.24 6.12
N VAL A 86 19.22 -7.16 6.40
CA VAL A 86 17.92 -6.85 6.99
C VAL A 86 17.74 -7.65 8.27
N SER A 87 17.16 -7.02 9.29
CA SER A 87 16.75 -7.66 10.53
C SER A 87 15.24 -7.81 10.54
N LEU A 88 14.74 -8.95 11.00
CA LEU A 88 13.32 -9.27 10.97
C LEU A 88 12.75 -9.33 12.38
N ASN A 89 11.64 -8.61 12.60
CA ASN A 89 10.84 -8.71 13.80
C ASN A 89 9.47 -9.32 13.45
N TYR A 90 9.23 -10.53 13.91
CA TYR A 90 7.94 -11.25 13.82
C TYR A 90 7.13 -11.15 15.12
N GLY A 91 7.47 -10.20 16.00
CA GLY A 91 6.88 -10.00 17.32
C GLY A 91 7.78 -10.43 18.48
N GLN A 92 9.06 -10.72 18.23
CA GLN A 92 10.05 -10.97 19.29
C GLN A 92 10.38 -9.70 20.07
N GLU A 93 10.24 -8.53 19.44
CA GLU A 93 10.41 -7.21 20.03
C GLU A 93 9.18 -6.34 19.75
N ALA A 94 9.02 -5.23 20.47
CA ALA A 94 7.95 -4.26 20.18
C ALA A 94 8.08 -3.74 18.73
N PHE A 95 6.95 -3.61 18.04
CA PHE A 95 6.91 -3.03 16.70
C PHE A 95 7.08 -1.50 16.77
N ALA A 96 7.71 -0.92 15.75
CA ALA A 96 7.77 0.54 15.61
C ALA A 96 6.38 1.17 15.37
N PHE A 97 5.49 0.41 14.71
CA PHE A 97 4.09 0.75 14.55
C PHE A 97 3.27 0.09 15.66
N ASP A 98 2.34 0.82 16.27
CA ASP A 98 1.37 0.27 17.22
C ASP A 98 0.15 -0.34 16.48
N PRO A 99 -0.02 -1.68 16.50
CA PRO A 99 -1.14 -2.32 15.81
C PRO A 99 -2.51 -1.96 16.38
N GLU A 100 -2.60 -1.46 17.62
CA GLU A 100 -3.88 -1.04 18.21
C GLU A 100 -4.49 0.17 17.49
N THR A 101 -3.68 0.97 16.80
CA THR A 101 -4.14 2.07 15.95
C THR A 101 -5.09 1.61 14.85
N LEU A 102 -5.02 0.33 14.43
CA LEU A 102 -5.95 -0.28 13.48
C LEU A 102 -7.34 -0.55 14.09
N THR A 103 -7.61 -0.20 15.33
CA THR A 103 -8.98 -0.23 15.87
C THR A 103 -9.72 1.09 15.66
N ASN A 104 -9.01 2.18 15.32
CA ASN A 104 -9.57 3.52 15.14
C ASN A 104 -10.56 3.55 13.93
N ARG A 105 -11.73 4.18 14.08
CA ARG A 105 -12.72 4.32 13.00
C ARG A 105 -12.24 5.19 11.83
N GLN A 106 -11.33 6.13 12.08
CA GLN A 106 -10.88 7.09 11.07
C GLN A 106 -10.16 6.42 9.90
N TRP A 107 -9.23 5.50 10.16
CA TRP A 107 -8.53 4.79 9.07
C TRP A 107 -9.47 3.85 8.30
N ARG A 108 -10.49 3.26 8.95
CA ARG A 108 -11.50 2.45 8.25
C ARG A 108 -12.25 3.27 7.21
N SER A 109 -12.62 4.50 7.54
CA SER A 109 -13.30 5.42 6.62
C SER A 109 -12.38 5.79 5.45
N LYS A 110 -11.13 6.18 5.73
CA LYS A 110 -10.13 6.48 4.70
C LYS A 110 -9.86 5.28 3.78
N LEU A 111 -9.78 4.06 4.33
CA LEU A 111 -9.58 2.84 3.55
C LEU A 111 -10.77 2.51 2.66
N LEU A 112 -12.01 2.58 3.18
CA LEU A 112 -13.22 2.32 2.40
C LEU A 112 -13.39 3.34 1.27
N HIS A 113 -13.02 4.60 1.50
CA HIS A 113 -13.06 5.63 0.49
C HIS A 113 -12.04 5.37 -0.63
N ALA A 114 -10.77 5.15 -0.28
CA ALA A 114 -9.73 4.80 -1.24
C ALA A 114 -10.05 3.50 -2.02
N ALA A 115 -10.66 2.52 -1.35
CA ALA A 115 -11.13 1.28 -1.98
C ALA A 115 -12.21 1.54 -3.04
N ALA A 116 -13.24 2.31 -2.70
CA ALA A 116 -14.33 2.61 -3.62
C ALA A 116 -13.86 3.37 -4.87
N LEU A 117 -12.82 4.19 -4.73
CA LEU A 117 -12.24 4.94 -5.83
C LEU A 117 -11.33 4.07 -6.70
N TYR A 118 -10.55 3.18 -6.08
CA TYR A 118 -9.73 2.22 -6.80
C TYR A 118 -10.58 1.24 -7.62
N ASP A 119 -11.68 0.73 -7.06
CA ASP A 119 -12.59 -0.17 -7.77
C ASP A 119 -13.25 0.54 -8.97
N GLN A 120 -13.57 1.84 -8.87
CA GLN A 120 -14.09 2.63 -10.00
C GLN A 120 -13.08 2.81 -11.14
N VAL A 121 -11.78 2.90 -10.82
CA VAL A 121 -10.71 3.06 -11.81
C VAL A 121 -10.36 1.74 -12.48
N LEU A 122 -10.46 0.62 -11.76
CA LEU A 122 -10.20 -0.71 -12.32
C LEU A 122 -11.37 -1.27 -13.17
N ASP A 123 -12.60 -0.85 -12.90
CA ASP A 123 -13.79 -1.29 -13.66
C ASP A 123 -13.84 -0.74 -15.09
N ASP A 124 -13.15 0.36 -15.39
CA ASP A 124 -13.25 1.00 -16.72
C ASP A 124 -12.30 0.40 -17.78
N ASP A 125 -11.24 -0.33 -17.41
CA ASP A 125 -10.24 -0.75 -18.41
C ASP A 125 -9.63 -2.16 -18.32
N LEU A 126 -9.66 -2.95 -17.24
CA LEU A 126 -8.83 -4.18 -17.24
C LEU A 126 -9.32 -5.34 -16.37
N TYR A 127 -10.23 -6.11 -16.97
CA TYR A 127 -10.27 -7.56 -16.75
C TYR A 127 -10.40 -8.30 -18.09
N ASP A 128 -9.71 -7.85 -19.13
CA ASP A 128 -9.56 -8.66 -20.34
C ASP A 128 -8.49 -9.73 -20.12
N SER A 129 -8.90 -10.96 -20.37
CA SER A 129 -8.18 -12.17 -20.06
C SER A 129 -7.22 -12.55 -21.18
N ASP A 130 -6.47 -11.63 -21.78
CA ASP A 130 -5.25 -11.98 -22.50
C ASP A 130 -4.43 -10.75 -22.90
N GLU A 131 -3.13 -11.01 -23.04
CA GLU A 131 -2.00 -10.12 -23.32
C GLU A 131 -2.25 -8.85 -24.19
N SER A 132 -2.47 -7.69 -23.57
CA SER A 132 -1.80 -6.41 -23.91
C SER A 132 -2.29 -5.27 -22.99
N TYR A 133 -1.62 -5.07 -21.86
CA TYR A 133 -1.90 -3.91 -20.99
C TYR A 133 -1.33 -2.63 -21.62
N GLN A 134 -2.15 -1.58 -21.69
CA GLN A 134 -1.75 -0.20 -22.01
C GLN A 134 -1.78 0.63 -20.73
N ALA A 135 -0.78 1.50 -20.54
CA ALA A 135 -0.69 2.38 -19.38
C ALA A 135 -1.87 3.39 -19.35
N PRO A 136 -2.26 3.90 -18.16
CA PRO A 136 -3.28 4.93 -18.03
C PRO A 136 -2.85 6.21 -18.75
N ASP A 137 -3.79 6.92 -19.37
CA ASP A 137 -3.51 8.21 -19.99
C ASP A 137 -3.34 9.33 -18.94
N ASP A 138 -2.62 10.40 -19.28
CA ASP A 138 -2.26 11.53 -18.38
C ASP A 138 -3.48 12.14 -17.63
N ASP A 139 -4.67 12.10 -18.24
CA ASP A 139 -5.91 12.60 -17.64
C ASP A 139 -6.41 11.70 -16.49
N GLN A 140 -6.20 10.38 -16.60
CA GLN A 140 -6.49 9.44 -15.52
C GLN A 140 -5.49 9.65 -14.38
N GLU A 141 -4.21 9.86 -14.68
CA GLU A 141 -3.19 10.16 -13.67
C GLU A 141 -3.51 11.45 -12.88
N ALA A 142 -3.94 12.51 -13.58
CA ALA A 142 -4.35 13.77 -12.95
C ALA A 142 -5.62 13.64 -12.09
N ALA A 143 -6.60 12.82 -12.51
CA ALA A 143 -7.79 12.54 -11.70
C ALA A 143 -7.43 11.79 -10.40
N LEU A 144 -6.43 10.92 -10.44
CA LEU A 144 -5.89 10.22 -9.28
C LEU A 144 -5.08 11.13 -8.35
N GLU A 145 -4.37 12.13 -8.88
CA GLU A 145 -3.68 13.16 -8.08
C GLU A 145 -4.67 14.13 -7.40
N ALA A 146 -5.73 14.56 -8.09
CA ALA A 146 -6.77 15.42 -7.51
C ALA A 146 -7.53 14.74 -6.36
N LEU A 147 -7.60 13.41 -6.39
CA LEU A 147 -8.21 12.56 -5.38
C LEU A 147 -7.44 12.57 -4.03
N PHE A 148 -6.13 12.80 -4.08
CA PHE A 148 -5.23 12.82 -2.93
C PHE A 148 -5.41 14.09 -2.08
N LEU A 149 -5.50 15.25 -2.73
CA LEU A 149 -5.64 16.56 -2.07
C LEU A 149 -6.93 16.66 -1.21
N LEU A 150 -8.01 16.00 -1.65
CA LEU A 150 -9.28 15.99 -0.92
C LEU A 150 -9.24 15.15 0.37
N SER A 151 -8.23 14.29 0.55
CA SER A 151 -8.09 13.43 1.73
C SER A 151 -7.21 14.04 2.83
N GLU A 152 -6.38 15.02 2.46
CA GLU A 152 -5.49 15.76 3.36
C GLU A 152 -6.18 16.97 4.00
N ASP A 153 -7.17 17.56 3.33
CA ASP A 153 -7.89 18.78 3.78
C ASP A 153 -8.90 18.60 4.93
N SER A 154 -8.95 17.43 5.59
CA SER A 154 -9.87 17.20 6.73
C SER A 154 -9.26 17.41 8.12
N ASP A 155 -8.04 17.96 8.19
CA ASP A 155 -7.32 18.21 9.44
C ASP A 155 -7.53 19.63 10.01
N GLU A 156 -8.72 20.23 9.81
CA GLU A 156 -9.12 21.41 10.59
C GLU A 156 -9.87 21.01 11.87
N GLY A 157 -9.08 21.00 12.94
CA GLY A 157 -9.39 21.05 14.38
C GLY A 157 -10.85 21.08 14.85
N ASP A 158 -11.22 20.04 15.58
CA ASP A 158 -12.12 20.17 16.75
C ASP A 158 -11.26 20.52 17.97
N ASP A 159 -10.89 21.80 18.09
CA ASP A 159 -10.46 22.36 19.38
C ASP A 159 -11.71 22.62 20.22
N SER A 160 -12.09 21.61 20.99
CA SER A 160 -13.17 21.71 21.95
C SER A 160 -12.74 22.58 23.13
N SER A 161 -13.40 23.73 23.21
CA SER A 161 -13.41 24.69 24.31
C SER A 161 -13.17 24.10 25.70
N GLY A 162 -12.18 24.67 26.41
CA GLY A 162 -12.00 24.62 27.86
C GLY A 162 -11.44 25.94 28.38
#